data_AF-A0A8X6WP79-F1
#
_entry.id   AF-A0A8X6WP79-F1
#
_cell.length_a   1.000
_cell.length_b   1.000
_cell.length_c   1.000
_cell.angle_alpha   90.00
_cell.angle_beta   90.00
_cell.angle_gamma   90.00
#
_symmetry.space_group_name_H-M   'P 1'
#
loop_
_entity.id
_entity.type
_entity.pdbx_description
1 polymer ?
#
loop_
_entity_poly.entity_id
_entity_poly.type
_entity_poly.pdbx_seq_one_letter_code
_entity_poly.pdbx_strand_id
1 'polypeptide(L)'
;MKSAEKLDLFLIISPVPPNPDEPQIYKEYSTEIEVECQKVPIVLWIVPAQEHYSLTRITTYEYSKAGILCYAIDNPKSLQNACEKWYPEIEKYIPNVPIVLVGNKMDLRSDENTINELACFHRAG
;
A
#
# COMPACT_ATOMS: atom_id res chain seq x y z
N MET A 1 5.83 -2.30 12.16
CA MET A 1 5.66 -2.61 10.73
C MET A 1 6.74 -3.60 10.25
N LYS A 2 6.96 -4.70 10.97
CA LYS A 2 8.02 -5.70 10.67
C LYS A 2 7.52 -6.94 9.92
N SER A 3 6.22 -7.10 9.70
CA SER A 3 5.64 -8.26 9.01
C SER A 3 5.12 -7.91 7.60
N ALA A 4 5.76 -6.98 6.90
CA ALA A 4 5.56 -6.79 5.46
C ALA A 4 6.33 -7.88 4.69
N GLU A 5 6.09 -9.14 5.08
CA GLU A 5 6.55 -10.28 4.32
C GLU A 5 5.57 -10.42 3.15
N LYS A 6 6.02 -10.01 1.96
CA LYS A 6 5.40 -10.28 0.65
C LYS A 6 4.17 -9.48 0.21
N LEU A 7 3.65 -8.51 0.97
CA LEU A 7 2.45 -7.77 0.56
C LEU A 7 2.81 -6.46 -0.17
N ASP A 8 2.42 -6.37 -1.45
CA ASP A 8 2.07 -5.11 -2.10
C ASP A 8 0.98 -4.46 -1.23
N LEU A 9 1.34 -3.47 -0.43
CA LEU A 9 0.43 -2.96 0.61
C LEU A 9 -0.31 -1.74 0.08
N PHE A 10 -1.64 -1.86 0.04
CA PHE A 10 -2.58 -0.77 -0.24
C PHE A 10 -3.06 -0.21 1.08
N LEU A 11 -2.81 1.08 1.30
CA LEU A 11 -3.49 1.82 2.36
C LEU A 11 -4.38 2.87 1.72
N ILE A 12 -5.59 2.97 2.23
CA ILE A 12 -6.55 3.97 1.81
C ILE A 12 -6.90 4.81 3.03
N ILE A 13 -6.95 6.14 2.84
CA ILE A 13 -7.47 7.06 3.83
C ILE A 13 -8.96 7.28 3.56
N SER A 14 -9.81 6.66 4.39
CA SER A 14 -11.26 6.80 4.27
C SER A 14 -11.93 6.76 5.66
N PRO A 15 -12.85 7.67 5.98
CA PRO A 15 -13.61 7.61 7.23
C PRO A 15 -14.68 6.49 7.23
N VAL A 16 -14.91 5.84 6.08
CA VAL A 16 -15.94 4.80 5.92
C VAL A 16 -15.26 3.44 5.81
N PRO A 17 -15.72 2.42 6.57
CA PRO A 17 -15.19 1.08 6.46
C PRO A 17 -15.51 0.46 5.10
N PRO A 18 -14.56 -0.23 4.48
CA PRO A 18 -14.81 -1.00 3.28
C PRO A 18 -15.66 -2.24 3.60
N ASN A 19 -16.74 -2.44 2.85
CA ASN A 19 -17.69 -3.56 2.96
C ASN A 19 -17.97 -4.04 4.42
N PRO A 20 -18.98 -3.48 5.11
CA PRO A 20 -19.24 -3.77 6.52
C PRO A 20 -19.60 -5.24 6.82
N ASP A 21 -19.97 -6.02 5.80
CA ASP A 21 -20.34 -7.43 5.94
C ASP A 21 -19.12 -8.38 6.06
N GLU A 22 -17.91 -7.90 5.75
CA GLU A 22 -16.68 -8.71 5.75
C GLU A 22 -15.52 -8.08 6.55
N PRO A 23 -15.71 -7.74 7.84
CA PRO A 23 -14.74 -6.95 8.62
C PRO A 23 -13.40 -7.65 8.85
N GLN A 24 -13.34 -8.98 8.70
CA GLN A 24 -12.14 -9.79 8.99
C GLN A 24 -11.08 -9.69 7.88
N ILE A 25 -11.44 -9.16 6.71
CA ILE A 25 -10.56 -9.08 5.54
C ILE A 25 -9.63 -7.87 5.62
N TYR A 26 -10.05 -6.82 6.31
CA TYR A 26 -9.37 -5.55 6.40
C TYR A 26 -8.73 -5.35 7.77
N LYS A 27 -7.73 -4.46 7.83
CA LYS A 27 -7.25 -3.93 9.11
C LYS A 27 -7.44 -2.43 9.16
N GLU A 28 -8.10 -1.97 10.21
CA GLU A 28 -8.27 -0.56 10.50
C GLU A 28 -7.12 -0.07 11.39
N TYR A 29 -6.58 1.10 11.05
CA TYR A 29 -5.74 1.88 11.94
C TYR A 29 -6.28 3.31 11.99
N SER A 30 -6.80 3.71 13.15
CA SER A 30 -7.32 5.05 13.38
C SER A 30 -6.38 5.83 14.28
N THR A 31 -6.10 7.08 13.91
CA THR A 31 -5.24 8.00 14.67
C THR A 31 -5.65 9.44 14.43
N GLU A 32 -5.08 10.37 15.18
CA GLU A 32 -5.23 11.80 14.99
C GLU A 32 -3.84 12.40 14.78
N ILE A 33 -3.68 13.18 13.71
CA ILE A 33 -2.44 13.90 13.44
C ILE A 33 -2.66 15.40 13.58
N GLU A 34 -1.59 16.14 13.86
CA GLU A 34 -1.63 17.60 13.89
C GLU A 34 -1.03 18.16 12.59
N VAL A 35 -1.82 18.94 11.86
CA VAL A 35 -1.40 19.64 10.63
C VAL A 35 -1.77 21.10 10.79
N GLU A 36 -0.79 22.01 10.71
CA GLU A 36 -1.02 23.46 10.85
C GLU A 36 -1.80 23.85 12.13
N CYS A 37 -1.46 23.23 13.26
CA CYS A 37 -2.15 23.38 14.55
C CYS A 37 -3.63 22.93 14.56
N GLN A 38 -4.06 22.16 13.56
CA GLN A 38 -5.36 21.51 13.51
C GLN A 38 -5.22 20.01 13.70
N LYS A 39 -6.07 19.45 14.55
CA LYS A 39 -6.20 18.02 14.76
C LYS A 39 -7.04 17.41 13.64
N VAL A 40 -6.45 16.50 12.89
CA VAL A 40 -7.06 15.81 11.75
C VAL A 40 -7.16 14.33 12.07
N PRO A 41 -8.37 13.76 12.20
CA PRO A 41 -8.54 12.32 12.34
C PRO A 41 -8.21 11.63 11.01
N ILE A 42 -7.43 10.56 11.09
CA ILE A 42 -7.05 9.71 9.96
C ILE A 42 -7.48 8.29 10.28
N VAL A 43 -8.21 7.69 9.34
CA VAL A 43 -8.54 6.27 9.35
C VAL A 43 -7.88 5.62 8.14
N LEU A 44 -6.99 4.67 8.40
CA LEU A 44 -6.26 3.91 7.41
C LEU A 44 -6.86 2.51 7.30
N TRP A 45 -7.17 2.11 6.07
CA TRP A 45 -7.61 0.77 5.74
C TRP A 45 -6.51 0.01 5.03
N ILE A 46 -6.06 -1.09 5.62
CA ILE A 46 -5.19 -2.06 4.97
C ILE A 46 -6.06 -3.01 4.14
N VAL A 47 -5.80 -3.04 2.84
CA VAL A 47 -6.54 -3.88 1.90
C VAL A 47 -5.65 -5.00 1.35
N PRO A 48 -6.14 -6.25 1.26
CA PRO A 48 -5.38 -7.34 0.68
C PRO A 48 -5.09 -7.13 -0.82
N ALA A 49 -3.88 -7.51 -1.24
CA ALA A 49 -3.42 -7.45 -2.63
C ALA A 49 -3.58 -8.76 -3.41
N GLN A 50 -4.14 -9.82 -2.82
CA GLN A 50 -4.40 -11.04 -3.59
C GLN A 50 -5.52 -10.82 -4.61
N GLU A 51 -5.41 -11.46 -5.77
CA GLU A 51 -6.32 -11.24 -6.90
C GLU A 51 -7.76 -11.64 -6.60
N HIS A 52 -7.98 -12.66 -5.76
CA HIS A 52 -9.33 -13.07 -5.36
C HIS A 52 -10.06 -12.03 -4.49
N TYR A 53 -9.35 -11.05 -3.94
CA TYR A 53 -9.94 -9.90 -3.24
C TYR A 53 -10.09 -8.66 -4.12
N SER A 54 -10.04 -8.78 -5.45
CA SER A 54 -10.11 -7.59 -6.32
C SER A 54 -11.44 -6.84 -6.22
N LEU A 55 -12.57 -7.53 -6.11
CA LEU A 55 -13.87 -6.86 -5.92
C LEU A 55 -13.94 -6.15 -4.56
N THR A 56 -13.51 -6.84 -3.51
CA THR A 56 -13.36 -6.34 -2.15
C THR A 56 -12.45 -5.10 -2.11
N ARG A 57 -11.37 -5.07 -2.88
CA ARG A 57 -10.48 -3.91 -3.01
C ARG A 57 -11.12 -2.75 -3.77
N ILE A 58 -11.85 -3.04 -4.84
CA ILE A 58 -12.56 -2.00 -5.60
C ILE A 58 -13.58 -1.26 -4.73
N THR A 59 -14.33 -1.97 -3.87
CA THR A 59 -15.29 -1.32 -2.97
C THR A 59 -14.62 -0.46 -1.91
N THR A 60 -13.35 -0.73 -1.57
CA THR A 60 -12.58 0.12 -0.63
C THR A 60 -12.19 1.47 -1.21
N TYR A 61 -12.13 1.60 -2.54
CA TYR A 61 -11.80 2.86 -3.18
C TYR A 61 -12.92 3.90 -3.04
N GLU A 62 -14.17 3.44 -2.91
CA GLU A 62 -15.31 4.33 -2.74
C GLU A 62 -15.12 5.22 -1.51
N TYR A 63 -15.30 6.53 -1.68
CA TYR A 63 -15.12 7.56 -0.64
C TYR A 63 -13.69 7.83 -0.14
N SER A 64 -12.68 7.16 -0.72
CA SER A 64 -11.26 7.42 -0.44
C SER A 64 -10.89 8.88 -0.66
N LYS A 65 -10.15 9.46 0.29
CA LYS A 65 -9.64 10.83 0.19
C LYS A 65 -8.18 10.89 -0.28
N ALA A 66 -7.43 9.82 -0.04
CA ALA A 66 -6.05 9.65 -0.51
C ALA A 66 -5.70 8.15 -0.53
N GLY A 67 -4.70 7.80 -1.32
CA GLY A 67 -4.09 6.46 -1.35
C GLY A 67 -2.62 6.49 -0.96
N ILE A 68 -2.15 5.41 -0.32
CA ILE A 68 -0.73 5.15 -0.09
C ILE A 68 -0.39 3.84 -0.77
N LEU A 69 0.50 3.92 -1.74
CA LEU A 69 1.00 2.80 -2.50
C LEU A 69 2.35 2.40 -1.91
N CYS A 70 2.44 1.22 -1.31
CA CYS A 70 3.67 0.77 -0.69
C CYS A 70 4.43 -0.23 -1.56
N TYR A 71 5.74 -0.08 -1.64
CA TYR A 71 6.66 -1.10 -2.18
C TYR A 71 7.76 -1.39 -1.16
N ALA A 72 8.46 -2.50 -1.30
CA ALA A 72 9.59 -2.85 -0.46
C ALA A 72 10.91 -2.65 -1.22
N ILE A 73 11.87 -1.95 -0.59
CA ILE A 73 13.14 -1.58 -1.24
C ILE A 73 13.99 -2.82 -1.58
N ASP A 74 13.88 -3.88 -0.79
CA ASP A 74 14.53 -5.17 -1.01
C ASP A 74 13.84 -6.02 -2.10
N ASN A 75 12.73 -5.56 -2.67
CA ASN A 75 11.96 -6.31 -3.66
C ASN A 75 11.56 -5.43 -4.85
N PRO A 76 12.41 -5.33 -5.91
CA PRO A 76 12.12 -4.54 -7.11
C PRO A 76 10.79 -4.89 -7.80
N LYS A 77 10.34 -6.15 -7.70
CA LYS A 77 9.06 -6.57 -8.30
C LYS A 77 7.86 -5.87 -7.65
N SER A 78 7.93 -5.54 -6.37
CA SER A 78 6.85 -4.82 -5.68
C SER A 78 6.70 -3.38 -6.20
N LEU A 79 7.81 -2.71 -6.55
CA LEU A 79 7.76 -1.40 -7.20
C LEU A 79 7.17 -1.50 -8.61
N GLN A 80 7.55 -2.54 -9.36
CA GLN A 80 6.94 -2.80 -10.67
C GLN A 80 5.44 -3.01 -10.55
N ASN A 81 4.98 -3.84 -9.60
CA ASN A 81 3.55 -4.05 -9.37
C ASN A 81 2.85 -2.75 -8.97
N ALA A 82 3.48 -1.92 -8.13
CA ALA A 82 2.96 -0.61 -7.77
C ALA A 82 2.67 0.25 -9.01
N CYS A 83 3.63 0.37 -9.93
CA CYS A 83 3.49 1.18 -11.13
C CYS A 83 2.57 0.56 -12.20
N GLU A 84 2.64 -0.75 -12.42
CA GLU A 84 2.03 -1.41 -13.58
C GLU A 84 0.67 -2.05 -13.30
N LYS A 85 0.40 -2.42 -12.04
CA LYS A 85 -0.86 -3.07 -11.64
C LYS A 85 -1.71 -2.14 -10.82
N TRP A 86 -1.12 -1.59 -9.78
CA TRP A 86 -1.88 -1.02 -8.69
C TRP A 86 -2.26 0.44 -8.87
N TYR A 87 -1.31 1.27 -9.32
CA TYR A 87 -1.61 2.64 -9.69
C TYR A 87 -2.68 2.72 -10.80
N PRO A 88 -2.58 1.96 -11.92
CA PRO A 88 -3.63 1.94 -12.93
C PRO A 88 -4.99 1.47 -12.42
N GLU A 89 -5.03 0.52 -11.48
CA GLU A 89 -6.28 0.08 -10.87
C GLU A 89 -6.93 1.22 -10.07
N ILE A 90 -6.16 1.89 -9.21
CA ILE A 90 -6.66 3.03 -8.42
C ILE A 90 -7.13 4.16 -9.34
N GLU A 91 -6.32 4.54 -10.34
CA GLU A 91 -6.62 5.62 -11.28
C GLU A 91 -7.90 5.34 -12.06
N LYS A 92 -8.17 4.07 -12.40
CA LYS A 92 -9.40 3.66 -13.08
C LYS A 92 -10.66 3.86 -12.24
N TYR A 93 -10.62 3.58 -10.93
CA TYR A 93 -11.80 3.62 -10.07
C TYR A 93 -12.02 4.96 -9.36
N ILE A 94 -10.94 5.65 -9.00
CA ILE A 94 -10.98 6.95 -8.31
C ILE A 94 -10.00 7.95 -8.95
N PRO A 95 -10.28 8.39 -10.18
CA PRO A 95 -9.43 9.38 -10.85
C PRO A 95 -9.40 10.67 -10.03
N ASN A 96 -8.20 11.25 -9.89
CA ASN A 96 -7.91 12.49 -9.13
C ASN A 96 -7.76 12.36 -7.61
N VAL A 97 -7.83 11.15 -7.03
CA VAL A 97 -7.45 10.97 -5.62
C VAL A 97 -5.92 11.06 -5.49
N PRO A 98 -5.38 11.87 -4.56
CA PRO A 98 -3.94 11.97 -4.37
C PRO A 98 -3.35 10.64 -3.90
N ILE A 99 -2.25 10.22 -4.53
CA ILE A 99 -1.54 8.98 -4.21
C ILE A 99 -0.11 9.30 -3.80
N VAL A 100 0.31 8.75 -2.65
CA VAL A 100 1.70 8.80 -2.18
C VAL A 100 2.35 7.44 -2.36
N LEU A 101 3.49 7.38 -3.06
CA LEU A 101 4.30 6.18 -3.19
C LEU A 101 5.31 6.09 -2.03
N VAL A 102 5.30 4.99 -1.28
CA VAL A 102 6.12 4.78 -0.07
C VAL A 102 7.03 3.56 -0.24
N GLY A 103 8.33 3.79 -0.11
CA GLY A 103 9.35 2.73 -0.06
C GLY A 103 9.60 2.27 1.37
N ASN A 104 9.22 1.03 1.67
CA ASN A 104 9.42 0.38 2.96
C ASN A 104 10.76 -0.38 3.03
N LYS A 105 11.12 -0.80 4.25
CA LYS A 105 12.38 -1.53 4.54
C LYS A 105 13.63 -0.75 4.11
N MET A 106 13.66 0.53 4.44
CA MET A 106 14.77 1.43 4.09
C MET A 106 16.11 0.96 4.67
N ASP A 107 16.08 0.29 5.82
CA ASP A 107 17.23 -0.36 6.44
C ASP A 107 17.94 -1.35 5.50
N LEU A 108 17.20 -2.05 4.64
CA LEU A 108 17.76 -3.03 3.71
C LEU A 108 18.41 -2.41 2.47
N ARG A 109 18.28 -1.09 2.27
CA ARG A 109 18.94 -0.38 1.15
C ARG A 109 20.47 -0.50 1.22
N SER A 110 21.01 -0.53 2.43
CA SER A 110 22.46 -0.59 2.68
C SER A 110 22.89 -1.92 3.29
N ASP A 111 22.00 -2.91 3.35
CA ASP A 111 22.30 -4.23 3.87
C ASP A 111 23.10 -5.03 2.83
N GLU A 112 24.31 -5.45 3.18
CA GLU A 112 25.23 -6.12 2.24
C GLU A 112 24.64 -7.43 1.72
N ASN A 113 23.92 -8.19 2.55
CA ASN A 113 23.31 -9.44 2.12
C ASN A 113 22.23 -9.18 1.07
N THR A 114 21.33 -8.24 1.34
CA THR A 114 20.28 -7.81 0.40
C THR A 114 20.87 -7.32 -0.92
N ILE A 115 21.92 -6.49 -0.87
CA ILE A 115 22.60 -5.99 -2.07
C ILE A 115 23.20 -7.15 -2.88
N ASN A 116 23.89 -8.08 -2.22
CA ASN A 116 24.52 -9.23 -2.88
C ASN A 116 23.48 -10.16 -3.52
N GLU A 117 22.38 -10.44 -2.83
CA GLU A 117 21.27 -11.23 -3.35
C GLU A 117 20.67 -10.58 -4.61
N LEU A 118 20.31 -9.30 -4.54
CA LEU A 118 19.73 -8.56 -5.67
C LEU A 118 20.71 -8.42 -6.85
N ALA A 119 22.00 -8.26 -6.58
CA ALA A 119 23.02 -8.21 -7.63
C ALA A 119 23.15 -9.55 -8.37
N CYS A 120 22.98 -10.69 -7.68
CA CYS A 120 22.95 -12.01 -8.29
C CYS A 120 21.72 -12.21 -9.18
N PHE A 121 20.55 -11.72 -8.76
CA PHE A 121 19.33 -11.78 -9.59
C PHE A 121 19.49 -11.07 -10.94
N HIS A 122 20.17 -9.93 -10.99
CA HIS A 122 20.35 -9.18 -12.23
C HIS A 122 21.36 -9.81 -13.21
N ARG A 123 22.17 -10.76 -12.76
CA ARG A 123 23.14 -11.48 -13.61
C ARG A 123 22.59 -12.79 -14.18
N ALA A 124 21.45 -13.26 -13.68
CA ALA A 124 20.86 -14.55 -14.02
C ALA A 124 19.70 -14.46 -15.03
N GLY A 125 19.29 -13.26 -15.43
CA GLY A 125 18.30 -13.00 -16.48
C GLY A 125 18.92 -12.29 -17.67
#